data_AF-A0A0F6AG98-F1
#
_entry.id   AF-A0A0F6AG98-F1
#
_cell.length_a   1.000
_cell.length_b   1.000
_cell.length_c   1.000
_cell.angle_alpha   90.00
_cell.angle_beta   90.00
_cell.angle_gamma   90.00
#
_symmetry.space_group_name_H-M   'P 1'
#
loop_
_entity.id
_entity.type
_entity.pdbx_description
1 polymer ?
#
loop_
_entity_poly.entity_id
_entity_poly.type
_entity_poly.pdbx_seq_one_letter_code
_entity_poly.pdbx_strand_id
1 'polypeptide(L)'
;MLFIGYDFSFSQLAAVDPQAGPFVALLAMLASVNIVSAAVPIVLISKFALKKGQKWAWYYLLFMLVWEGFNDVYSVTQFYFETGAPMFVMPWLFCTLMAVGLYKTRKQIFS
;
A
#
# COMPACT_ATOMS: atom_id res chain seq x y z
N MET A 1 -32.00 22.82 -10.62
CA MET A 1 -30.76 23.42 -11.18
C MET A 1 -29.64 22.45 -10.87
N LEU A 2 -29.00 21.89 -11.89
CA LEU A 2 -28.08 20.75 -11.84
C LEU A 2 -26.78 21.10 -11.10
N PHE A 3 -26.40 20.30 -10.10
CA PHE A 3 -25.06 20.28 -9.53
C PHE A 3 -24.19 19.36 -10.38
N ILE A 4 -23.49 19.91 -11.37
CA ILE A 4 -22.45 19.21 -12.14
C ILE A 4 -21.23 20.13 -12.19
N GLY A 5 -20.07 19.61 -11.76
CA GLY A 5 -18.78 20.14 -12.23
C GLY A 5 -18.01 21.07 -11.30
N TYR A 6 -17.69 20.65 -10.07
CA TYR A 6 -16.37 20.99 -9.55
C TYR A 6 -15.47 19.80 -9.88
N ASP A 7 -14.61 19.95 -10.88
CA ASP A 7 -13.49 19.04 -11.07
C ASP A 7 -12.66 19.11 -9.79
N PHE A 8 -12.69 18.04 -9.00
CA PHE A 8 -11.90 17.96 -7.79
C PHE A 8 -10.42 18.11 -8.17
N SER A 9 -9.79 19.17 -7.67
CA SER A 9 -8.36 19.38 -7.84
C SER A 9 -7.74 19.62 -6.48
N PHE A 10 -6.62 18.94 -6.22
CA PHE A 10 -5.80 19.17 -5.02
C PHE A 10 -5.38 20.64 -4.85
N SER A 11 -5.27 21.40 -5.93
CA SER A 11 -4.96 22.84 -5.87
C SER A 11 -6.12 23.69 -5.34
N GLN A 12 -7.36 23.20 -5.42
CA GLN A 12 -8.55 23.90 -4.93
C GLN A 12 -8.87 23.58 -3.47
N LEU A 13 -8.31 22.49 -2.91
CA LEU A 13 -8.52 22.11 -1.50
C LEU A 13 -8.11 23.22 -0.52
N ALA A 14 -6.98 23.86 -0.77
CA ALA A 14 -6.50 24.97 0.06
C ALA A 14 -7.36 26.25 -0.07
N ALA A 15 -8.11 26.38 -1.16
CA ALA A 15 -9.03 27.50 -1.37
C ALA A 15 -10.39 27.29 -0.66
N VAL A 16 -10.76 26.02 -0.40
CA VAL A 16 -12.00 25.65 0.32
C VAL A 16 -11.76 25.58 1.83
N ASP A 17 -10.61 25.07 2.26
CA ASP A 17 -10.22 25.02 3.68
C ASP A 17 -8.71 25.29 3.85
N PRO A 18 -8.31 26.35 4.58
CA PRO A 18 -6.91 26.62 4.91
C PRO A 18 -6.19 25.46 5.62
N GLN A 19 -6.93 24.58 6.32
CA GLN A 19 -6.39 23.41 7.02
C GLN A 19 -6.18 22.19 6.12
N ALA A 20 -6.65 22.23 4.87
CA ALA A 20 -6.50 21.12 3.92
C ALA A 20 -5.04 20.76 3.65
N GLY A 21 -4.16 21.75 3.52
CA GLY A 21 -2.72 21.53 3.29
C GLY A 21 -2.06 20.77 4.45
N PRO A 22 -2.12 21.28 5.70
CA PRO A 22 -1.63 20.57 6.88
C PRO A 22 -2.22 19.16 7.05
N PHE A 23 -3.51 18.98 6.75
CA PHE A 23 -4.17 17.69 6.82
C PHE A 23 -3.62 16.68 5.79
N VAL A 24 -3.43 17.09 4.54
CA VAL A 24 -2.81 16.24 3.50
C VAL A 24 -1.36 15.90 3.88
N ALA A 25 -0.61 16.84 4.43
CA ALA A 25 0.75 16.58 4.90
C ALA A 25 0.78 15.54 6.05
N LEU A 26 -0.17 15.64 7.01
CA LEU A 26 -0.33 14.65 8.06
C LEU A 26 -0.66 13.27 7.49
N LEU A 27 -1.60 13.18 6.53
CA LEU A 27 -1.94 11.92 5.87
C LEU A 27 -0.74 11.30 5.13
N ALA A 28 0.06 12.12 4.45
CA ALA A 28 1.28 11.67 3.78
C ALA A 28 2.32 11.13 4.78
N MET A 29 2.48 11.78 5.94
CA MET A 29 3.35 11.28 7.02
C MET A 29 2.80 9.96 7.59
N LEU A 30 1.50 9.87 7.83
CA LEU A 30 0.86 8.66 8.36
C LEU A 30 1.03 7.47 7.41
N ALA A 31 0.83 7.69 6.11
CA ALA A 31 1.04 6.69 5.07
C ALA A 31 2.50 6.20 5.02
N SER A 32 3.46 7.11 5.16
CA SER A 32 4.89 6.77 5.19
C SER A 32 5.24 5.88 6.39
N VAL A 33 4.69 6.19 7.57
CA VAL A 33 4.86 5.36 8.77
C VAL A 33 4.19 4.00 8.58
N ASN A 34 3.02 3.95 7.95
CA ASN A 34 2.31 2.69 7.68
C ASN A 34 3.18 1.75 6.83
N ILE A 35 3.74 2.24 5.72
CA ILE A 35 4.62 1.47 4.83
C ILE A 35 5.83 0.90 5.59
N VAL A 36 6.51 1.71 6.41
CA VAL A 36 7.67 1.25 7.19
C VAL A 36 7.25 0.21 8.23
N SER A 37 6.13 0.46 8.92
CA SER A 37 5.58 -0.43 9.94
C SER A 37 5.08 -1.76 9.39
N ALA A 38 4.69 -1.84 8.11
CA ALA A 38 4.39 -3.08 7.41
C ALA A 38 5.66 -3.79 6.92
N ALA A 39 6.60 -3.05 6.32
CA ALA A 39 7.81 -3.61 5.71
C ALA A 39 8.72 -4.32 6.73
N VAL A 40 8.90 -3.75 7.92
CA VAL A 40 9.78 -4.32 8.94
C VAL A 40 9.30 -5.70 9.42
N PRO A 41 8.04 -5.88 9.89
CA PRO A 41 7.50 -7.20 10.20
C PRO A 41 7.58 -8.19 9.05
N ILE A 42 7.28 -7.78 7.82
CA ILE A 42 7.35 -8.64 6.64
C ILE A 42 8.76 -9.21 6.46
N VAL A 43 9.80 -8.36 6.57
CA VAL A 43 11.19 -8.80 6.46
C VAL A 43 11.57 -9.72 7.61
N LEU A 44 11.18 -9.40 8.84
CA LEU A 44 11.47 -10.22 10.02
C LEU A 44 10.79 -11.59 9.93
N ILE A 45 9.50 -11.63 9.61
CA ILE A 45 8.71 -12.87 9.48
C ILE A 45 9.25 -13.72 8.33
N SER A 46 9.59 -13.10 7.20
CA SER A 46 10.22 -13.81 6.07
C SER A 46 11.56 -14.45 6.47
N LYS A 47 12.42 -13.72 7.20
CA LYS A 47 13.75 -14.20 7.60
C LYS A 47 13.70 -15.25 8.71
N PHE A 48 12.86 -15.07 9.72
CA PHE A 48 12.92 -15.86 10.96
C PHE A 48 11.85 -16.95 11.06
N ALA A 49 10.65 -16.72 10.52
CA ALA A 49 9.54 -17.65 10.66
C ALA A 49 9.32 -18.46 9.38
N LEU A 50 9.25 -17.79 8.22
CA LEU A 50 9.04 -18.44 6.93
C LEU A 50 10.22 -19.37 6.58
N LYS A 51 11.46 -18.91 6.80
CA LYS A 51 12.67 -19.73 6.61
C LYS A 51 12.69 -21.01 7.48
N LYS A 52 11.99 -21.00 8.63
CA LYS A 52 11.87 -22.15 9.53
C LYS A 52 10.68 -23.06 9.21
N GLY A 53 10.01 -22.87 8.08
CA GLY A 53 8.88 -23.72 7.68
C GLY A 53 7.57 -23.41 8.40
N GLN A 54 7.47 -22.28 9.11
CA GLN A 54 6.29 -21.96 9.91
C GLN A 54 5.10 -21.59 9.01
N LYS A 55 4.05 -22.43 9.00
CA LYS A 55 2.88 -22.25 8.12
C LYS A 55 2.13 -20.95 8.38
N TRP A 56 2.00 -20.53 9.65
CA TRP A 56 1.33 -19.28 10.03
C TRP A 56 2.00 -18.04 9.42
N ALA A 57 3.33 -18.07 9.25
CA ALA A 57 4.09 -16.98 8.65
C ALA A 57 3.71 -16.77 7.18
N TRP A 58 3.47 -17.86 6.45
CA TRP A 58 3.03 -17.80 5.05
C TRP A 58 1.63 -17.17 4.95
N TYR A 59 0.69 -17.59 5.81
CA TYR A 59 -0.66 -17.02 5.84
C TYR A 59 -0.67 -15.55 6.28
N TYR A 60 0.18 -15.17 7.23
CA TYR A 60 0.33 -13.76 7.63
C TYR A 60 0.84 -12.90 6.47
N LEU A 61 1.84 -13.37 5.73
CA LEU A 61 2.36 -12.65 4.57
C LEU A 61 1.32 -12.59 3.43
N LEU A 62 0.50 -13.63 3.26
CA LEU A 62 -0.64 -13.58 2.33
C LEU A 62 -1.67 -12.53 2.77
N PHE A 63 -1.99 -12.48 4.06
CA PHE A 63 -2.89 -11.46 4.61
C PHE A 63 -2.34 -10.05 4.35
N MET A 64 -1.04 -9.82 4.61
CA MET A 64 -0.39 -8.53 4.33
C MET A 64 -0.40 -8.16 2.85
N LEU A 65 -0.23 -9.13 1.95
CA LEU A 65 -0.36 -8.91 0.52
C LEU A 65 -1.77 -8.44 0.16
N VAL A 66 -2.80 -9.15 0.65
CA VAL A 66 -4.21 -8.87 0.32
C VAL A 66 -4.69 -7.58 0.96
N TRP A 67 -4.28 -7.30 2.18
CA TRP A 67 -4.76 -6.13 2.93
C TRP A 67 -3.96 -4.88 2.59
N GLU A 68 -2.68 -4.81 2.94
CA GLU A 68 -1.86 -3.61 2.72
C GLU A 68 -1.56 -3.43 1.23
N GLY A 69 -1.09 -4.50 0.57
CA GLY A 69 -0.64 -4.43 -0.81
C GLY A 69 -1.73 -3.99 -1.80
N PHE A 70 -2.91 -4.61 -1.74
CA PHE A 70 -4.00 -4.22 -2.65
C PHE A 70 -4.58 -2.84 -2.33
N ASN A 71 -4.70 -2.46 -1.05
CA ASN A 71 -5.18 -1.13 -0.70
C ASN A 71 -4.21 -0.05 -1.22
N ASP A 72 -2.90 -0.24 -1.00
CA ASP A 72 -1.89 0.71 -1.47
C ASP A 72 -1.89 0.82 -3.00
N VAL A 73 -1.90 -0.31 -3.70
CA VAL A 73 -1.98 -0.34 -5.17
C VAL A 73 -3.24 0.35 -5.67
N TYR A 74 -4.39 0.07 -5.07
CA TYR A 74 -5.66 0.70 -5.43
C TYR A 74 -5.60 2.21 -5.22
N SER A 75 -5.16 2.67 -4.05
CA SER A 75 -5.06 4.09 -3.71
C SER A 75 -4.12 4.85 -4.64
N VAL A 76 -2.92 4.32 -4.93
CA VAL A 76 -2.02 5.00 -5.88
C VAL A 76 -2.57 4.96 -7.30
N THR A 77 -3.24 3.89 -7.71
CA THR A 77 -3.82 3.81 -9.05
C THR A 77 -4.97 4.81 -9.22
N GLN A 78 -5.83 4.98 -8.21
CA GLN A 78 -6.85 6.02 -8.22
C GLN A 78 -6.23 7.41 -8.23
N PHE A 79 -5.20 7.64 -7.40
CA PHE A 79 -4.47 8.91 -7.41
C PHE A 79 -3.86 9.22 -8.78
N TYR A 80 -3.43 8.20 -9.55
CA TYR A 80 -2.97 8.40 -10.92
C TYR A 80 -4.05 9.00 -11.80
N PHE A 81 -5.21 8.37 -11.80
CA PHE A 81 -6.28 8.69 -12.73
C PHE A 81 -6.79 10.12 -12.47
N GLU A 82 -6.73 10.56 -11.21
CA GLU A 82 -7.14 11.89 -10.79
C GLU A 82 -6.06 12.98 -11.05
N THR A 83 -4.77 12.66 -10.93
CA THR A 83 -3.71 13.69 -10.92
C THR A 83 -2.72 13.61 -12.07
N GLY A 84 -2.62 12.48 -12.77
CA GLY A 84 -1.60 12.18 -13.76
C GLY A 84 -0.18 12.00 -13.19
N ALA A 85 0.01 12.12 -11.87
CA ALA A 85 1.34 12.13 -11.26
C ALA A 85 1.89 10.71 -11.03
N PRO A 86 3.06 10.34 -11.58
CA PRO A 86 3.54 8.95 -11.63
C PRO A 86 4.04 8.37 -10.29
N MET A 87 3.14 8.09 -9.35
CA MET A 87 3.48 7.51 -8.03
C MET A 87 3.38 5.97 -7.95
N PHE A 88 3.35 5.24 -9.08
CA PHE A 88 2.81 3.86 -9.11
C PHE A 88 3.80 2.73 -8.86
N VAL A 89 5.10 2.97 -8.95
CA VAL A 89 6.04 1.84 -9.07
C VAL A 89 6.18 1.07 -7.76
N MET A 90 6.19 1.76 -6.61
CA MET A 90 6.56 1.14 -5.34
C MET A 90 5.51 0.17 -4.79
N PRO A 91 4.20 0.49 -4.72
CA PRO A 91 3.17 -0.46 -4.27
C PRO A 91 3.04 -1.67 -5.20
N TRP A 92 3.12 -1.45 -6.52
CA TRP A 92 3.09 -2.53 -7.49
C TRP A 92 4.29 -3.47 -7.37
N LEU A 93 5.50 -2.91 -7.17
CA LEU A 93 6.71 -3.69 -6.95
C LEU A 93 6.59 -4.54 -5.67
N PHE A 94 6.11 -3.95 -4.58
CA PHE A 94 5.86 -4.64 -3.32
C PHE A 94 4.94 -5.85 -3.51
N CYS A 95 3.76 -5.64 -4.11
CA CYS A 95 2.79 -6.71 -4.37
C CYS A 95 3.37 -7.82 -5.24
N THR A 96 4.11 -7.46 -6.29
CA THR A 96 4.71 -8.42 -7.21
C THR A 96 5.76 -9.27 -6.51
N LEU A 97 6.67 -8.65 -5.75
CA LEU A 97 7.72 -9.37 -5.03
C LEU A 97 7.14 -10.29 -3.95
N MET A 98 6.13 -9.81 -3.21
CA MET A 98 5.48 -10.59 -2.16
C MET A 98 4.69 -11.77 -2.74
N ALA A 99 3.93 -11.56 -3.82
CA ALA A 99 3.21 -12.64 -4.51
C ALA A 99 4.15 -13.71 -5.06
N VAL A 100 5.26 -13.30 -5.70
CA VAL A 100 6.28 -14.22 -6.20
C VAL A 100 6.96 -14.97 -5.06
N GLY A 101 7.27 -14.29 -3.95
CA GLY A 101 7.82 -14.90 -2.74
C GLY A 101 6.91 -16.00 -2.19
N LEU A 102 5.62 -15.68 -1.97
CA LEU A 102 4.61 -16.61 -1.49
C LEU A 102 4.45 -17.82 -2.40
N TYR A 103 4.40 -17.60 -3.72
CA TYR A 103 4.29 -18.66 -4.71
C TYR A 103 5.49 -19.62 -4.64
N LYS A 104 6.71 -19.08 -4.61
CA LYS A 104 7.95 -19.89 -4.52
C LYS A 104 8.03 -20.67 -3.22
N THR A 105 7.65 -20.08 -2.09
CA THR A 105 7.77 -20.74 -0.79
C THR A 105 6.63 -21.72 -0.52
N ARG A 106 5.51 -21.69 -1.26
CA ARG A 106 4.34 -22.55 -1.01
C ARG A 106 4.70 -24.03 -0.89
N LYS A 107 5.47 -24.57 -1.85
CA LYS A 107 5.86 -25.99 -1.81
C LYS A 107 6.77 -26.31 -0.62
N GLN A 108 7.69 -25.42 -0.27
CA GLN A 108 8.59 -25.62 0.86
C GLN A 108 7.87 -25.63 2.23
N ILE A 109 6.79 -24.84 2.36
CA ILE A 109 6.06 -24.69 3.62
C ILE A 109 5.00 -25.79 3.83
N PHE A 110 4.40 -26.29 2.75
CA PHE A 110 3.26 -27.22 2.80
C PHE A 110 3.57 -28.64 2.33
N SER A 111 4.79 -28.91 1.88
CA SER A 111 5.32 -30.27 1.70
C SER A 111 5.85 -30.83 3.01
#